data_AF-A0A9D5K978-F1
#
_entry.id   AF-A0A9D5K978-F1
#
_cell.length_a   1.000
_cell.length_b   1.000
_cell.length_c   1.000
_cell.angle_alpha   90.00
_cell.angle_beta   90.00
_cell.angle_gamma   90.00
#
_symmetry.space_group_name_H-M   'P 1'
#
loop_
_entity.id
_entity.type
_entity.pdbx_description
1 polymer ?
#
loop_
_entity_poly.entity_id
_entity_poly.type
_entity_poly.pdbx_seq_one_letter_code
_entity_poly.pdbx_strand_id
1 'polypeptide(L)'
;MSNKPIADIHCHPTVIPYNRNKSIWYYKPPTECQRRKGRYIWDNIARPYTQSDFVSLYKGGVKVVFASLYPVEWSFMTITRKPVLNKGFFKAIDSIICCTARWILQILVMYTFIGRILSTYPAKRIRQILKYDREYFDELCKGYKMLLDDAEIPKKIANKRKVKIPEGTQIKIAGEYEEIVQNLKTDKIISVILSAEGAHVLGCGQKNTLDGLPDSQLNNLNSPVTKKLLNKIRDNISRLKKWGPEGREGTHTPFFIDFNHHFWNQLSGHAMSQADGGHVLFDQLRGMNTPPTELGKRIVRELLTSKNGRRILLGSKHMSIDTRKWYYGRIGAHNKGKPDAKKIPVIGSHVAVNGIGKMDASRNTNDPNEMDKRYNESDSLFN
;
A
#
# COMPACT_ATOMS: atom_id res chain seq x y z
N MET A 1 -12.23 -31.08 10.88
CA MET A 1 -10.92 -30.54 10.47
C MET A 1 -10.41 -29.67 11.60
N SER A 2 -9.22 -29.93 12.17
CA SER A 2 -8.62 -28.98 13.11
C SER A 2 -8.41 -27.66 12.37
N ASN A 3 -9.11 -26.59 12.74
CA ASN A 3 -8.99 -25.30 12.06
C ASN A 3 -7.56 -24.77 12.27
N LYS A 4 -6.69 -25.01 11.28
CA LYS A 4 -5.36 -24.40 11.25
C LYS A 4 -5.56 -22.87 11.29
N PRO A 5 -4.76 -22.14 12.08
CA PRO A 5 -4.86 -20.69 12.13
C PRO A 5 -4.59 -20.10 10.74
N ILE A 6 -5.43 -19.14 10.32
CA ILE A 6 -5.26 -18.44 9.04
C ILE A 6 -4.33 -17.25 9.28
N ALA A 7 -3.34 -17.10 8.38
CA ALA A 7 -2.44 -15.95 8.36
C ALA A 7 -2.66 -15.16 7.06
N ASP A 8 -2.88 -13.85 7.19
CA ASP A 8 -2.92 -12.92 6.06
C ASP A 8 -1.59 -12.16 6.00
N ILE A 9 -0.83 -12.32 4.92
CA ILE A 9 0.51 -11.77 4.76
C ILE A 9 0.55 -10.36 4.15
N HIS A 10 -0.62 -9.79 3.81
CA HIS A 10 -0.73 -8.41 3.36
C HIS A 10 -2.17 -7.91 3.50
N CYS A 11 -2.42 -7.09 4.54
CA CYS A 11 -3.75 -6.55 4.79
C CYS A 11 -3.70 -5.06 5.17
N HIS A 12 -4.74 -4.30 4.81
CA HIS A 12 -4.89 -2.89 5.19
C HIS A 12 -6.05 -2.65 6.17
N PRO A 13 -6.03 -3.24 7.38
CA PRO A 13 -7.17 -3.13 8.30
C PRO A 13 -7.35 -1.70 8.86
N THR A 14 -6.36 -0.82 8.68
CA THR A 14 -6.33 0.53 9.26
C THR A 14 -6.68 1.65 8.28
N VAL A 15 -6.61 1.42 6.96
CA VAL A 15 -6.70 2.51 5.96
C VAL A 15 -8.03 3.25 6.05
N ILE A 16 -9.16 2.54 6.03
CA ILE A 16 -10.47 3.19 6.13
C ILE A 16 -10.73 3.79 7.52
N PRO A 17 -10.53 3.06 8.64
CA PRO A 17 -10.71 3.62 9.97
C PRO A 17 -9.88 4.88 10.23
N TYR A 18 -8.59 4.84 9.92
CA TYR A 18 -7.67 5.96 10.13
C TYR A 18 -8.12 7.22 9.39
N ASN A 19 -8.40 7.10 8.09
CA ASN A 19 -8.80 8.24 7.28
C ASN A 19 -10.22 8.75 7.61
N ARG A 20 -11.04 7.98 8.33
CA ARG A 20 -12.36 8.40 8.81
C ARG A 20 -12.37 8.84 10.28
N ASN A 21 -11.21 8.86 10.95
CA ASN A 21 -11.09 9.09 12.40
C ASN A 21 -12.03 8.16 13.18
N LYS A 22 -11.94 6.86 12.90
CA LYS A 22 -12.70 5.79 13.54
C LYS A 22 -11.75 4.76 14.13
N SER A 23 -12.27 4.01 15.09
CA SER A 23 -11.52 2.92 15.70
C SER A 23 -11.15 1.83 14.69
N ILE A 24 -10.04 1.12 14.88
CA ILE A 24 -9.63 -0.02 14.05
C ILE A 24 -10.68 -1.15 14.01
N TRP A 25 -11.57 -1.18 15.00
CA TRP A 25 -12.72 -2.08 15.09
C TRP A 25 -13.98 -1.52 14.42
N TYR A 26 -13.85 -0.43 13.66
CA TYR A 26 -14.94 0.12 12.86
C TYR A 26 -15.33 -0.86 11.75
N TYR A 27 -16.53 -1.41 11.90
CA TYR A 27 -17.08 -2.39 10.98
C TYR A 27 -18.20 -1.81 10.13
N LYS A 28 -18.03 -1.85 8.81
CA LYS A 28 -19.08 -1.49 7.85
C LYS A 28 -19.07 -2.50 6.69
N PRO A 29 -19.73 -3.65 6.83
CA PRO A 29 -19.70 -4.69 5.80
C PRO A 29 -20.44 -4.24 4.54
N PRO A 30 -20.11 -4.81 3.37
CA PRO A 30 -20.84 -4.56 2.13
C PRO A 30 -22.29 -5.05 2.26
N THR A 31 -23.21 -4.27 1.71
CA THR A 31 -24.62 -4.64 1.55
C THR A 31 -24.79 -5.73 0.48
N GLU A 32 -25.95 -6.40 0.43
CA GLU A 32 -26.20 -7.46 -0.57
C GLU A 32 -26.07 -6.96 -2.01
N CYS A 33 -26.56 -5.74 -2.28
CA CYS A 33 -26.38 -5.07 -3.59
C CYS A 33 -24.90 -4.92 -3.95
N GLN A 34 -24.05 -4.63 -2.96
CA GLN A 34 -22.61 -4.45 -3.16
C GLN A 34 -21.85 -5.76 -3.34
N ARG A 35 -22.42 -6.89 -2.88
CA ARG A 35 -21.82 -8.23 -3.05
C ARG A 35 -22.14 -8.85 -4.40
N ARG A 36 -23.33 -8.60 -4.94
CA ARG A 36 -23.69 -8.98 -6.31
C ARG A 36 -22.93 -8.04 -7.24
N LYS A 37 -21.78 -8.48 -7.78
CA LYS A 37 -20.87 -7.74 -8.70
C LYS A 37 -21.54 -6.49 -9.27
N GLY A 38 -21.03 -5.32 -8.87
CA GLY A 38 -21.60 -4.00 -9.13
C GLY A 38 -21.89 -3.76 -10.60
N ARG A 39 -23.12 -4.11 -11.01
CA ARG A 39 -23.60 -3.94 -12.38
C ARG A 39 -23.83 -2.46 -12.71
N TYR A 40 -23.88 -1.61 -11.68
CA TYR A 40 -24.09 -0.18 -11.82
C TYR A 40 -23.02 0.63 -11.08
N ILE A 41 -22.49 1.60 -11.82
CA ILE A 41 -21.57 2.65 -11.36
C ILE A 41 -21.99 3.27 -10.01
N TRP A 42 -23.29 3.44 -9.78
CA TRP A 42 -23.87 4.08 -8.60
C TRP A 42 -23.72 3.29 -7.29
N ASP A 43 -23.72 1.95 -7.34
CA ASP A 43 -23.63 1.10 -6.13
C ASP A 43 -22.26 1.16 -5.45
N ASN A 44 -21.24 1.51 -6.24
CA ASN A 44 -19.87 1.70 -5.77
C ASN A 44 -19.61 3.12 -5.25
N ILE A 45 -20.38 4.10 -5.69
CA ILE A 45 -20.18 5.53 -5.37
C ILE A 45 -20.92 5.95 -4.10
N ALA A 46 -22.12 5.43 -3.86
CA ALA A 46 -23.03 6.01 -2.86
C ALA A 46 -22.91 5.43 -1.43
N ARG A 47 -22.24 4.30 -1.23
CA ARG A 47 -22.26 3.57 0.06
C ARG A 47 -20.89 2.97 0.43
N PRO A 48 -19.94 3.72 0.99
CA PRO A 48 -18.61 3.19 1.27
C PRO A 48 -18.69 2.02 2.27
N TYR A 49 -18.01 0.91 2.03
CA TYR A 49 -17.87 -0.22 2.97
C TYR A 49 -16.39 -0.43 3.31
N THR A 50 -16.09 -1.10 4.42
CA THR A 50 -14.72 -1.47 4.76
C THR A 50 -14.33 -2.72 3.97
N GLN A 51 -13.33 -2.60 3.08
CA GLN A 51 -12.80 -3.76 2.33
C GLN A 51 -12.01 -4.69 3.25
N SER A 52 -11.26 -4.12 4.19
CA SER A 52 -10.50 -4.82 5.23
C SER A 52 -10.61 -4.07 6.56
N ASP A 53 -10.87 -4.79 7.64
CA ASP A 53 -10.94 -4.28 9.02
C ASP A 53 -10.76 -5.45 10.02
N PHE A 54 -10.43 -5.15 11.28
CA PHE A 54 -10.16 -6.20 12.27
C PHE A 54 -11.39 -7.01 12.67
N VAL A 55 -12.60 -6.48 12.51
CA VAL A 55 -13.85 -7.24 12.76
C VAL A 55 -14.02 -8.31 11.69
N SER A 56 -13.74 -7.97 10.43
CA SER A 56 -13.77 -8.88 9.30
C SER A 56 -12.66 -9.95 9.42
N LEU A 57 -11.44 -9.56 9.80
CA LEU A 57 -10.34 -10.50 10.07
C LEU A 57 -10.71 -11.51 11.16
N TYR A 58 -11.26 -11.03 12.28
CA TYR A 58 -11.71 -11.89 13.37
C TYR A 58 -12.76 -12.90 12.91
N LYS A 59 -13.82 -12.43 12.22
CA LYS A 59 -14.90 -13.27 11.70
C LYS A 59 -14.43 -14.27 10.65
N GLY A 60 -13.40 -13.90 9.88
CA GLY A 60 -12.76 -14.79 8.90
C GLY A 60 -11.84 -15.84 9.52
N GLY A 61 -11.66 -15.86 10.85
CA GLY A 61 -10.78 -16.81 11.52
C GLY A 61 -9.28 -16.48 11.38
N VAL A 62 -8.94 -15.26 10.95
CA VAL A 62 -7.54 -14.82 10.86
C VAL A 62 -6.96 -14.69 12.27
N LYS A 63 -5.81 -15.30 12.50
CA LYS A 63 -5.08 -15.27 13.77
C LYS A 63 -3.75 -14.54 13.69
N VAL A 64 -3.19 -14.41 12.49
CA VAL A 64 -1.97 -13.64 12.23
C VAL A 64 -2.22 -12.73 11.05
N VAL A 65 -1.88 -11.46 11.17
CA VAL A 65 -2.01 -10.50 10.06
C VAL A 65 -0.77 -9.63 9.95
N PHE A 66 -0.27 -9.48 8.73
CA PHE A 66 0.69 -8.44 8.39
C PHE A 66 -0.10 -7.16 8.09
N ALA A 67 -0.24 -6.31 9.10
CA ALA A 67 -0.92 -5.03 8.95
C ALA A 67 -0.02 -4.07 8.18
N SER A 68 -0.33 -3.87 6.91
CA SER A 68 0.36 -2.97 6.00
C SER A 68 -0.08 -1.53 6.26
N LEU A 69 0.79 -0.79 6.95
CA LEU A 69 0.60 0.63 7.19
C LEU A 69 0.89 1.42 5.93
N TYR A 70 -0.07 2.27 5.56
CA TYR A 70 -0.03 3.00 4.30
C TYR A 70 -0.63 4.41 4.46
N PRO A 71 0.20 5.47 4.45
CA PRO A 71 -0.28 6.82 4.22
C PRO A 71 -0.63 6.96 2.74
N VAL A 72 -1.89 7.36 2.47
CA VAL A 72 -2.39 7.58 1.10
C VAL A 72 -1.48 8.54 0.35
N GLU A 73 -1.01 8.12 -0.82
CA GLU A 73 -0.20 8.94 -1.71
C GLU A 73 -1.01 10.14 -2.21
N TRP A 74 -0.41 11.32 -2.18
CA TRP A 74 -1.02 12.57 -2.63
C TRP A 74 -1.50 12.49 -4.08
N SER A 75 -0.80 11.75 -4.93
CA SER A 75 -1.14 11.61 -6.35
C SER A 75 -2.51 10.96 -6.60
N PHE A 76 -3.04 10.17 -5.65
CA PHE A 76 -4.42 9.67 -5.69
C PHE A 76 -5.48 10.77 -5.61
N MET A 77 -5.10 11.96 -5.14
CA MET A 77 -6.00 13.11 -5.01
C MET A 77 -5.77 14.13 -6.13
N THR A 78 -4.79 13.89 -7.00
CA THR A 78 -4.48 14.78 -8.13
C THR A 78 -4.74 14.07 -9.43
N ILE A 79 -5.86 14.41 -10.02
CA ILE A 79 -6.30 13.90 -11.30
C ILE A 79 -5.46 14.54 -12.38
N THR A 80 -4.98 13.74 -13.31
CA THR A 80 -4.38 14.31 -14.50
C THR A 80 -5.45 14.76 -15.49
N ARG A 81 -5.32 16.00 -15.96
CA ARG A 81 -6.17 16.59 -17.02
C ARG A 81 -5.92 15.97 -18.40
N LYS A 82 -5.27 14.81 -18.48
CA LYS A 82 -5.01 14.16 -19.77
C LYS A 82 -6.36 13.75 -20.38
N PRO A 83 -6.68 14.19 -21.60
CA PRO A 83 -7.91 13.76 -22.26
C PRO A 83 -7.89 12.23 -22.38
N VAL A 84 -8.99 11.58 -21.97
CA VAL A 84 -9.16 10.12 -21.82
C VAL A 84 -9.05 9.32 -23.14
N LEU A 85 -8.67 9.93 -24.26
CA LEU A 85 -9.04 9.42 -25.58
C LEU A 85 -7.84 9.03 -26.45
N ASN A 86 -7.70 7.72 -26.69
CA ASN A 86 -7.19 7.23 -27.96
C ASN A 86 -8.13 6.16 -28.58
N LYS A 87 -8.92 6.65 -29.55
CA LYS A 87 -9.27 6.08 -30.87
C LYS A 87 -10.18 4.85 -31.07
N GLY A 88 -10.46 4.00 -30.08
CA GLY A 88 -11.29 2.81 -30.33
C GLY A 88 -12.79 3.02 -30.14
N PHE A 89 -13.18 3.33 -28.90
CA PHE A 89 -14.58 3.24 -28.45
C PHE A 89 -15.47 4.42 -28.89
N PHE A 90 -14.87 5.55 -29.26
CA PHE A 90 -15.59 6.81 -29.53
C PHE A 90 -15.81 7.14 -31.01
N LYS A 91 -15.28 6.37 -31.98
CA LYS A 91 -15.61 6.64 -33.40
C LYS A 91 -17.12 6.56 -33.68
N ALA A 92 -17.87 5.77 -32.91
CA ALA A 92 -19.32 5.66 -33.04
C ALA A 92 -20.09 6.74 -32.25
N ILE A 93 -19.48 7.39 -31.25
CA ILE A 93 -20.14 8.34 -30.34
C ILE A 93 -19.75 9.81 -30.66
N ASP A 94 -18.56 10.04 -31.24
CA ASP A 94 -18.08 11.36 -31.69
C ASP A 94 -18.99 12.00 -32.76
N SER A 95 -19.81 11.20 -33.45
CA SER A 95 -20.79 11.71 -34.41
C SER A 95 -21.99 12.40 -33.75
N ILE A 96 -22.23 12.21 -32.44
CA ILE A 96 -23.52 12.56 -31.81
C ILE A 96 -23.37 13.36 -30.50
N ILE A 97 -22.20 13.40 -29.87
CA ILE A 97 -22.05 14.01 -28.53
C ILE A 97 -21.18 15.28 -28.54
N CYS A 98 -21.82 16.43 -28.31
CA CYS A 98 -21.17 17.72 -28.03
C CYS A 98 -20.21 17.66 -26.83
N CYS A 99 -19.21 18.55 -26.82
CA CYS A 99 -18.17 18.72 -25.78
C CYS A 99 -18.66 18.62 -24.32
N THR A 100 -19.92 18.95 -24.05
CA THR A 100 -20.57 18.86 -22.74
C THR A 100 -20.73 17.43 -22.23
N ALA A 101 -21.14 16.45 -23.03
CA ALA A 101 -21.33 15.09 -22.53
C ALA A 101 -20.00 14.31 -22.39
N ARG A 102 -18.96 14.71 -23.13
CA ARG A 102 -17.58 14.28 -22.88
C ARG A 102 -17.07 14.74 -21.50
N TRP A 103 -17.41 15.97 -21.10
CA TRP A 103 -17.10 16.50 -19.77
C TRP A 103 -17.88 15.78 -18.67
N ILE A 104 -19.17 15.51 -18.89
CA ILE A 104 -20.05 14.77 -17.97
C ILE A 104 -19.55 13.33 -17.76
N LEU A 105 -19.09 12.63 -18.81
CA LEU A 105 -18.56 11.27 -18.69
C LEU A 105 -17.20 11.23 -17.96
N GLN A 106 -16.30 12.19 -18.23
CA GLN A 106 -15.07 12.36 -17.46
C GLN A 106 -15.37 12.59 -15.97
N ILE A 107 -16.39 13.39 -15.69
CA ILE A 107 -16.88 13.60 -14.33
C ILE A 107 -17.46 12.32 -13.73
N LEU A 108 -18.26 11.55 -14.47
CA LEU A 108 -18.84 10.27 -14.01
C LEU A 108 -17.77 9.21 -13.71
N VAL A 109 -16.74 9.06 -14.57
CA VAL A 109 -15.61 8.12 -14.37
C VAL A 109 -14.68 8.61 -13.25
N MET A 110 -14.49 9.91 -13.11
CA MET A 110 -13.89 10.49 -11.91
C MET A 110 -14.72 10.11 -10.66
N TYR A 111 -16.05 10.24 -10.71
CA TYR A 111 -16.90 9.87 -9.58
C TYR A 111 -16.89 8.37 -9.25
N THR A 112 -16.57 7.43 -10.15
CA THR A 112 -16.56 5.99 -9.82
C THR A 112 -15.39 5.57 -8.94
N PHE A 113 -14.15 5.90 -9.32
CA PHE A 113 -12.96 5.48 -8.58
C PHE A 113 -12.55 6.51 -7.53
N ILE A 114 -12.48 7.79 -7.92
CA ILE A 114 -12.20 8.87 -6.98
C ILE A 114 -13.41 9.08 -6.07
N GLY A 115 -14.65 8.93 -6.54
CA GLY A 115 -15.78 8.91 -5.61
C GLY A 115 -15.82 7.69 -4.69
N ARG A 116 -15.17 6.55 -4.97
CA ARG A 116 -14.95 5.50 -3.95
C ARG A 116 -14.00 5.97 -2.84
N ILE A 117 -12.88 6.58 -3.18
CA ILE A 117 -11.90 7.11 -2.20
C ILE A 117 -12.45 8.37 -1.49
N LEU A 118 -13.00 9.33 -2.24
CA LEU A 118 -13.59 10.59 -1.75
C LEU A 118 -14.93 10.39 -1.02
N SER A 119 -15.80 9.44 -1.40
CA SER A 119 -16.99 9.13 -0.60
C SER A 119 -16.63 8.42 0.71
N THR A 120 -15.51 7.70 0.71
CA THR A 120 -15.03 7.01 1.90
C THR A 120 -14.31 7.97 2.85
N TYR A 121 -13.72 9.07 2.38
CA TYR A 121 -13.00 10.01 3.26
C TYR A 121 -13.78 11.31 3.49
N PRO A 122 -13.83 11.82 4.74
CA PRO A 122 -14.42 13.14 4.99
C PRO A 122 -13.68 14.23 4.22
N ALA A 123 -14.38 15.27 3.74
CA ALA A 123 -13.78 16.41 3.03
C ALA A 123 -12.61 17.05 3.79
N LYS A 124 -12.72 17.15 5.13
CA LYS A 124 -11.62 17.63 5.99
C LYS A 124 -10.35 16.77 5.84
N ARG A 125 -10.50 15.44 5.73
CA ARG A 125 -9.39 14.52 5.55
C ARG A 125 -8.75 14.68 4.17
N ILE A 126 -9.56 14.81 3.12
CA ILE A 126 -9.05 15.05 1.75
C ILE A 126 -8.20 16.32 1.70
N ARG A 127 -8.69 17.41 2.30
CA ARG A 127 -7.92 18.67 2.42
C ARG A 127 -6.60 18.48 3.17
N GLN A 128 -6.56 17.63 4.19
CA GLN A 128 -5.31 17.29 4.89
C GLN A 128 -4.35 16.52 3.99
N ILE A 129 -4.84 15.53 3.22
CA ILE A 129 -4.02 14.74 2.28
C ILE A 129 -3.39 15.64 1.22
N LEU A 130 -4.12 16.65 0.75
CA LEU A 130 -3.69 17.60 -0.29
C LEU A 130 -2.73 18.70 0.19
N LYS A 131 -2.45 18.81 1.49
CA LYS A 131 -1.51 19.82 2.01
C LYS A 131 -0.11 19.63 1.42
N TYR A 132 0.51 20.73 1.00
CA TYR A 132 1.85 20.74 0.40
C TYR A 132 2.93 20.18 1.33
N ASP A 133 2.86 20.56 2.60
CA ASP A 133 3.78 20.21 3.68
C ASP A 133 3.38 18.93 4.44
N ARG A 134 2.45 18.14 3.90
CA ARG A 134 2.05 16.88 4.53
C ARG A 134 3.22 15.91 4.54
N GLU A 135 3.55 15.44 5.74
CA GLU A 135 4.59 14.44 5.98
C GLU A 135 4.01 13.03 6.04
N TYR A 136 4.39 12.17 5.09
CA TYR A 136 3.96 10.76 5.07
C TYR A 136 4.45 9.98 6.28
N PHE A 137 5.65 10.28 6.79
CA PHE A 137 6.19 9.57 7.95
C PHE A 137 5.42 9.87 9.23
N ASP A 138 4.95 11.10 9.41
CA ASP A 138 4.10 11.45 10.55
C ASP A 138 2.75 10.74 10.48
N GLU A 139 2.21 10.56 9.28
CA GLU A 139 0.98 9.83 9.04
C GLU A 139 1.13 8.32 9.28
N LEU A 140 2.30 7.77 8.91
CA LEU A 140 2.69 6.41 9.28
C LEU A 140 2.74 6.26 10.81
N CYS A 141 3.38 7.18 11.52
CA CYS A 141 3.46 7.18 12.98
C CYS A 141 2.07 7.25 13.64
N LYS A 142 1.17 8.09 13.13
CA LYS A 142 -0.22 8.18 13.62
C LYS A 142 -1.00 6.89 13.37
N GLY A 143 -0.80 6.23 12.22
CA GLY A 143 -1.40 4.93 11.92
C GLY A 143 -0.93 3.83 12.89
N TYR A 144 0.37 3.81 13.21
CA TYR A 144 0.91 2.93 14.24
C TYR A 144 0.34 3.24 15.63
N LYS A 145 0.27 4.53 16.01
CA LYS A 145 -0.35 4.94 17.28
C LYS A 145 -1.81 4.50 17.38
N MET A 146 -2.59 4.59 16.31
CA MET A 146 -3.98 4.13 16.30
C MET A 146 -4.10 2.62 16.57
N LEU A 147 -3.16 1.79 16.09
CA LEU A 147 -3.14 0.36 16.42
C LEU A 147 -2.87 0.11 17.90
N LEU A 148 -1.98 0.90 18.52
CA LEU A 148 -1.69 0.80 19.94
C LEU A 148 -2.89 1.24 20.78
N ASP A 149 -3.47 2.40 20.46
CA ASP A 149 -4.56 3.01 21.22
C ASP A 149 -5.83 2.13 21.18
N ASP A 150 -6.08 1.44 20.07
CA ASP A 150 -7.24 0.57 19.87
C ASP A 150 -6.91 -0.93 19.95
N ALA A 151 -5.80 -1.30 20.59
CA ALA A 151 -5.36 -2.69 20.65
C ALA A 151 -6.43 -3.63 21.22
N GLU A 152 -7.28 -3.13 22.11
CA GLU A 152 -8.40 -3.88 22.68
C GLU A 152 -9.75 -3.39 22.13
N ILE A 153 -10.73 -4.29 22.00
CA ILE A 153 -12.08 -3.89 21.62
C ILE A 153 -12.72 -3.06 22.75
N PRO A 154 -13.21 -1.83 22.46
CA PRO A 154 -13.98 -1.06 23.42
C PRO A 154 -15.32 -1.75 23.75
N LYS A 155 -15.73 -1.77 25.03
CA LYS A 155 -17.03 -2.32 25.50
C LYS A 155 -18.22 -1.86 24.67
N LYS A 156 -18.25 -0.58 24.28
CA LYS A 156 -19.31 0.01 23.45
C LYS A 156 -19.43 -0.62 22.05
N ILE A 157 -18.32 -1.11 21.47
CA ILE A 157 -18.32 -1.78 20.18
C ILE A 157 -18.83 -3.22 20.34
N ALA A 158 -18.37 -3.93 21.37
CA ALA A 158 -18.82 -5.29 21.68
C ALA A 158 -20.35 -5.39 21.89
N ASN A 159 -20.96 -4.37 22.54
CA ASN A 159 -22.39 -4.36 22.83
C ASN A 159 -23.30 -3.97 21.65
N LYS A 160 -22.74 -3.62 20.47
CA LYS A 160 -23.58 -3.30 19.30
C LYS A 160 -24.14 -4.59 18.69
N ARG A 161 -25.47 -4.73 18.70
CA ARG A 161 -26.23 -5.88 18.13
C ARG A 161 -25.81 -6.33 16.71
N LYS A 162 -25.12 -5.50 15.93
CA LYS A 162 -24.62 -5.80 14.56
C LYS A 162 -23.19 -6.38 14.51
N VAL A 163 -22.42 -6.33 15.59
CA VAL A 163 -21.04 -6.84 15.68
C VAL A 163 -20.98 -7.90 16.78
N LYS A 164 -21.21 -9.16 16.43
CA LYS A 164 -21.05 -10.30 17.35
C LYS A 164 -19.57 -10.70 17.41
N ILE A 165 -18.79 -10.01 18.23
CA ILE A 165 -17.42 -10.41 18.59
C ILE A 165 -17.37 -10.58 20.11
N PRO A 166 -16.74 -11.64 20.65
CA PRO A 166 -16.60 -11.82 22.10
C PRO A 166 -15.92 -10.65 22.78
N GLU A 167 -16.42 -10.27 23.95
CA GLU A 167 -15.76 -9.30 24.83
C GLU A 167 -14.35 -9.78 25.21
N GLY A 168 -13.41 -8.84 25.26
CA GLY A 168 -11.99 -9.12 25.48
C GLY A 168 -11.25 -9.63 24.25
N THR A 169 -11.84 -9.51 23.05
CA THR A 169 -11.07 -9.69 21.80
C THR A 169 -10.10 -8.53 21.62
N GLN A 170 -8.88 -8.84 21.19
CA GLN A 170 -7.76 -7.90 21.12
C GLN A 170 -6.90 -8.17 19.87
N ILE A 171 -6.14 -7.17 19.47
CA ILE A 171 -4.95 -7.34 18.66
C ILE A 171 -3.73 -7.26 19.57
N LYS A 172 -2.66 -7.98 19.21
CA LYS A 172 -1.34 -7.79 19.83
C LYS A 172 -0.30 -7.64 18.75
N ILE A 173 0.39 -6.50 18.76
CA ILE A 173 1.54 -6.29 17.88
C ILE A 173 2.65 -7.20 18.38
N ALA A 174 2.99 -8.20 17.59
CA ALA A 174 3.98 -9.21 17.94
C ALA A 174 5.34 -8.79 17.37
N GLY A 175 6.35 -8.72 18.24
CA GLY A 175 7.72 -8.45 17.84
C GLY A 175 8.59 -9.69 17.76
N GLU A 176 8.16 -10.79 18.37
CA GLU A 176 8.86 -12.08 18.37
C GLU A 176 7.94 -13.23 17.97
N TYR A 177 8.53 -14.32 17.48
CA TYR A 177 7.78 -15.50 17.06
C TYR A 177 7.05 -16.16 18.23
N GLU A 178 7.67 -16.22 19.40
CA GLU A 178 7.14 -16.82 20.62
C GLU A 178 5.85 -16.12 21.08
N GLU A 179 5.74 -14.80 20.87
CA GLU A 179 4.53 -14.05 21.17
C GLU A 179 3.37 -14.48 20.28
N ILE A 180 3.64 -14.73 18.99
CA ILE A 180 2.65 -15.25 18.06
C ILE A 180 2.20 -16.64 18.53
N VAL A 181 3.14 -17.54 18.83
CA VAL A 181 2.83 -18.89 19.34
C VAL A 181 1.97 -18.83 20.60
N GLN A 182 2.28 -17.90 21.52
CA GLN A 182 1.49 -17.71 22.74
C GLN A 182 0.08 -17.18 22.44
N ASN A 183 -0.04 -16.20 21.54
CA ASN A 183 -1.33 -15.62 21.17
C ASN A 183 -2.24 -16.62 20.44
N LEU A 184 -1.66 -17.57 19.68
CA LEU A 184 -2.39 -18.64 18.99
C LEU A 184 -3.10 -19.61 19.96
N LYS A 185 -2.75 -19.61 21.26
CA LYS A 185 -3.42 -20.44 22.28
C LYS A 185 -4.81 -19.94 22.64
N THR A 186 -5.22 -18.76 22.19
CA THR A 186 -6.57 -18.20 22.40
C THR A 186 -7.21 -17.79 21.09
N ASP A 187 -8.53 -17.90 21.04
CA ASP A 187 -9.33 -17.45 19.91
C ASP A 187 -9.60 -15.93 19.92
N LYS A 188 -9.36 -15.25 21.04
CA LYS A 188 -9.65 -13.82 21.23
C LYS A 188 -8.55 -12.87 20.72
N ILE A 189 -7.38 -13.39 20.32
CA ILE A 189 -6.25 -12.54 19.92
C ILE A 189 -5.97 -12.71 18.43
N ILE A 190 -5.79 -11.59 17.74
CA ILE A 190 -5.15 -11.54 16.42
C ILE A 190 -3.73 -11.00 16.62
N SER A 191 -2.71 -11.78 16.25
CA SER A 191 -1.33 -11.32 16.24
C SER A 191 -1.08 -10.43 15.03
N VAL A 192 -0.57 -9.23 15.28
CA VAL A 192 -0.28 -8.23 14.25
C VAL A 192 1.22 -8.15 14.05
N ILE A 193 1.68 -8.39 12.84
CA ILE A 193 3.05 -8.10 12.41
C ILE A 193 2.98 -6.82 11.59
N LEU A 194 3.83 -5.84 11.87
CA LEU A 194 3.82 -4.59 11.11
C LEU A 194 4.55 -4.78 9.79
N SER A 195 3.95 -4.25 8.73
CA SER A 195 4.61 -3.99 7.44
C SER A 195 4.22 -2.59 6.96
N ALA A 196 4.85 -2.10 5.91
CA ALA A 196 4.37 -0.91 5.23
C ALA A 196 4.40 -1.11 3.71
N GLU A 197 3.47 -0.46 3.02
CA GLU A 197 3.43 -0.51 1.56
C GLU A 197 3.88 0.82 0.96
N GLY A 198 4.96 0.73 0.17
CA GLY A 198 5.62 1.86 -0.46
C GLY A 198 6.62 2.55 0.47
N ALA A 199 7.88 2.67 0.03
CA ALA A 199 8.91 3.37 0.82
C ALA A 199 8.71 4.90 0.88
N HIS A 200 7.71 5.46 0.20
CA HIS A 200 7.29 6.87 0.39
C HIS A 200 6.91 7.14 1.85
N VAL A 201 6.46 6.12 2.60
CA VAL A 201 6.18 6.22 4.04
C VAL A 201 7.37 6.77 4.84
N LEU A 202 8.59 6.68 4.32
CA LEU A 202 9.80 7.17 4.97
C LEU A 202 10.00 8.70 4.84
N GLY A 203 9.05 9.43 4.26
CA GLY A 203 9.05 10.89 4.15
C GLY A 203 9.58 11.44 2.82
N CYS A 204 9.34 10.71 1.73
CA CYS A 204 9.70 11.08 0.34
C CYS A 204 8.55 10.77 -0.62
N GLY A 205 8.62 11.23 -1.88
CA GLY A 205 7.52 11.01 -2.84
C GLY A 205 6.24 11.82 -2.55
N GLN A 206 6.33 12.77 -1.64
CA GLN A 206 5.29 13.74 -1.28
C GLN A 206 5.55 15.05 -2.02
N LYS A 207 4.51 15.88 -2.15
CA LYS A 207 4.55 17.07 -3.01
C LYS A 207 5.76 17.99 -2.75
N ASN A 208 5.99 18.38 -1.50
CA ASN A 208 7.13 19.23 -1.14
C ASN A 208 8.50 18.63 -1.52
N THR A 209 8.67 17.30 -1.39
CA THR A 209 9.92 16.63 -1.77
C THR A 209 10.06 16.49 -3.28
N LEU A 210 8.95 16.30 -4.00
CA LEU A 210 8.93 16.17 -5.46
C LEU A 210 9.18 17.50 -6.17
N ASP A 211 8.66 18.60 -5.62
CA ASP A 211 8.84 19.96 -6.14
C ASP A 211 10.23 20.51 -5.74
N GLY A 212 10.71 20.17 -4.54
CA GLY A 212 11.96 20.68 -3.99
C GLY A 212 13.24 19.96 -4.42
N LEU A 213 13.15 18.78 -5.07
CA LEU A 213 14.31 18.00 -5.50
C LEU A 213 14.11 17.45 -6.93
N PRO A 214 14.79 18.02 -7.95
CA PRO A 214 14.74 17.51 -9.31
C PRO A 214 15.26 16.08 -9.41
N ASP A 215 14.64 15.26 -10.27
CA ASP A 215 15.00 13.84 -10.42
C ASP A 215 16.45 13.64 -10.87
N SER A 216 17.00 14.58 -11.65
CA SER A 216 18.41 14.58 -12.09
C SER A 216 19.41 14.61 -10.94
N GLN A 217 19.04 15.14 -9.77
CA GLN A 217 19.90 15.23 -8.60
C GLN A 217 19.84 13.98 -7.70
N LEU A 218 18.90 13.07 -7.90
CA LEU A 218 18.73 11.87 -7.06
C LEU A 218 19.91 10.90 -7.12
N ASN A 219 20.73 11.02 -8.17
CA ASN A 219 21.95 10.23 -8.34
C ASN A 219 23.21 10.93 -7.81
N ASN A 220 23.14 12.23 -7.46
CA ASN A 220 24.23 12.96 -6.83
C ASN A 220 24.01 13.07 -5.32
N LEU A 221 24.54 12.11 -4.57
CA LEU A 221 24.42 12.08 -3.10
C LEU A 221 25.15 13.23 -2.38
N ASN A 222 26.04 13.95 -3.08
CA ASN A 222 26.76 15.10 -2.54
C ASN A 222 25.98 16.41 -2.72
N SER A 223 24.94 16.45 -3.56
CA SER A 223 24.07 17.62 -3.66
C SER A 223 23.48 17.95 -2.28
N PRO A 224 23.52 19.23 -1.83
CA PRO A 224 22.93 19.63 -0.56
C PRO A 224 21.47 19.20 -0.39
N VAL A 225 20.69 19.27 -1.47
CA VAL A 225 19.25 18.91 -1.43
C VAL A 225 19.07 17.40 -1.31
N THR A 226 19.81 16.60 -2.10
CA THR A 226 19.78 15.14 -2.00
C THR A 226 20.27 14.65 -0.64
N LYS A 227 21.34 15.26 -0.11
CA LYS A 227 21.89 14.95 1.23
C LYS A 227 20.89 15.28 2.34
N LYS A 228 20.17 16.40 2.23
CA LYS A 228 19.08 16.76 3.17
C LYS A 228 17.98 15.71 3.18
N LEU A 229 17.50 15.27 2.01
CA LEU A 229 16.48 14.23 1.93
C LEU A 229 16.99 12.88 2.44
N LEU A 230 18.23 12.48 2.10
CA LEU A 230 18.86 11.27 2.60
C LEU A 230 18.92 11.23 4.13
N ASN A 231 19.34 12.33 4.76
CA ASN A 231 19.41 12.42 6.22
C ASN A 231 18.01 12.35 6.85
N LYS A 232 17.03 13.08 6.32
CA LYS A 232 15.63 12.98 6.75
C LYS A 232 15.12 11.52 6.73
N ILE A 233 15.35 10.81 5.62
CA ILE A 233 14.92 9.41 5.49
C ILE A 233 15.67 8.51 6.48
N ARG A 234 16.97 8.73 6.70
CA ARG A 234 17.75 7.97 7.71
C ARG A 234 17.22 8.17 9.12
N ASP A 235 16.89 9.40 9.49
CA ASP A 235 16.34 9.73 10.80
C ASP A 235 14.99 9.04 11.00
N ASN A 236 14.14 9.04 9.96
CA ASN A 236 12.87 8.33 9.96
C ASN A 236 13.05 6.81 10.06
N ILE A 237 14.00 6.20 9.34
CA ILE A 237 14.34 4.78 9.48
C ILE A 237 14.82 4.47 10.91
N SER A 238 15.66 5.32 11.49
CA SER A 238 16.16 5.17 12.86
C SER A 238 15.02 5.20 13.87
N ARG A 239 14.06 6.13 13.71
CA ARG A 239 12.84 6.19 14.53
C ARG A 239 11.97 4.95 14.36
N LEU A 240 11.79 4.49 13.12
CA LEU A 240 10.99 3.30 12.78
C LEU A 240 11.57 2.02 13.41
N LYS A 241 12.90 1.86 13.38
CA LYS A 241 13.61 0.72 13.97
C LYS A 241 13.64 0.73 15.51
N LYS A 242 13.17 1.80 16.14
CA LYS A 242 13.03 1.92 17.60
C LYS A 242 11.59 1.73 18.07
N TRP A 243 10.63 1.53 17.17
CA TRP A 243 9.25 1.28 17.57
C TRP A 243 9.13 0.04 18.45
N GLY A 244 8.42 0.19 19.56
CA GLY A 244 8.20 -0.84 20.56
C GLY A 244 7.71 -0.18 21.85
N PRO A 245 7.26 -0.97 22.83
CA PRO A 245 7.07 -0.46 24.18
C PRO A 245 8.42 -0.08 24.81
N GLU A 246 8.37 0.76 25.84
CA GLU A 246 9.54 1.14 26.63
C GLU A 246 10.27 -0.10 27.18
N GLY A 247 11.59 -0.12 27.05
CA GLY A 247 12.43 -1.27 27.44
C GLY A 247 12.40 -2.43 26.44
N ARG A 248 11.65 -2.30 25.34
CA ARG A 248 11.54 -3.26 24.24
C ARG A 248 11.61 -2.55 22.89
N GLU A 249 12.41 -1.50 22.79
CA GLU A 249 12.55 -0.71 21.59
C GLU A 249 12.96 -1.57 20.39
N GLY A 250 12.29 -1.34 19.27
CA GLY A 250 12.51 -2.06 18.02
C GLY A 250 11.72 -3.36 17.88
N THR A 251 11.02 -3.86 18.91
CA THR A 251 10.16 -5.05 18.75
C THR A 251 9.02 -4.83 17.77
N HIS A 252 8.52 -3.60 17.64
CA HIS A 252 7.52 -3.22 16.64
C HIS A 252 8.16 -2.65 15.37
N THR A 253 9.43 -2.93 15.08
CA THR A 253 10.02 -2.59 13.77
C THR A 253 9.25 -3.33 12.67
N PRO A 254 8.79 -2.67 11.59
CA PRO A 254 8.12 -3.35 10.49
C PRO A 254 8.98 -4.48 9.92
N PHE A 255 8.39 -5.67 9.76
CA PHE A 255 9.07 -6.85 9.27
C PHE A 255 9.58 -6.65 7.84
N PHE A 256 8.75 -6.04 6.99
CA PHE A 256 9.14 -5.61 5.66
C PHE A 256 8.45 -4.31 5.22
N ILE A 257 9.02 -3.69 4.20
CA ILE A 257 8.39 -2.59 3.45
C ILE A 257 8.39 -2.97 1.97
N ASP A 258 7.22 -2.92 1.30
CA ASP A 258 7.19 -2.95 -0.16
C ASP A 258 7.86 -1.67 -0.68
N PHE A 259 8.95 -1.80 -1.44
CA PHE A 259 9.81 -0.65 -1.71
C PHE A 259 9.15 0.40 -2.61
N ASN A 260 8.21 -0.04 -3.44
CA ASN A 260 7.43 0.79 -4.34
C ASN A 260 5.94 0.62 -4.06
N HIS A 261 5.15 1.55 -4.58
CA HIS A 261 3.70 1.46 -4.62
C HIS A 261 3.20 2.00 -5.96
N HIS A 262 2.17 2.83 -5.98
CA HIS A 262 1.56 3.28 -7.23
C HIS A 262 2.30 4.44 -7.89
N PHE A 263 3.01 5.29 -7.16
CA PHE A 263 3.63 6.48 -7.73
C PHE A 263 5.13 6.60 -7.46
N TRP A 264 5.76 7.56 -8.14
CA TRP A 264 7.17 7.90 -7.96
C TRP A 264 7.47 8.33 -6.53
N ASN A 265 8.32 7.57 -5.85
CA ASN A 265 8.76 7.87 -4.49
C ASN A 265 10.17 8.49 -4.39
N GLN A 266 10.80 8.83 -5.53
CA GLN A 266 12.19 9.32 -5.64
C GLN A 266 13.30 8.29 -5.33
N LEU A 267 12.93 7.07 -4.92
CA LEU A 267 13.89 6.02 -4.55
C LEU A 267 14.12 5.03 -5.69
N SER A 268 13.06 4.59 -6.36
CA SER A 268 13.22 3.65 -7.47
C SER A 268 12.01 3.59 -8.38
N GLY A 269 12.23 3.08 -9.59
CA GLY A 269 11.13 2.91 -10.53
C GLY A 269 10.15 1.84 -10.11
N HIS A 270 8.88 2.11 -10.38
CA HIS A 270 7.76 1.22 -10.11
C HIS A 270 7.17 0.65 -11.41
N ALA A 271 6.38 -0.41 -11.28
CA ALA A 271 5.56 -0.98 -12.32
C ALA A 271 4.19 -0.27 -12.36
N MET A 272 3.48 -0.43 -13.47
CA MET A 272 2.08 -0.03 -13.56
C MET A 272 1.22 -0.90 -12.64
N SER A 273 0.20 -0.31 -12.02
CA SER A 273 -0.55 -0.98 -10.95
C SER A 273 -2.03 -0.61 -10.87
N GLN A 274 -2.53 0.22 -11.78
CA GLN A 274 -3.95 0.57 -11.88
C GLN A 274 -4.48 0.17 -13.26
N ALA A 275 -5.16 -0.97 -13.35
CA ALA A 275 -5.89 -1.40 -14.55
C ALA A 275 -7.27 -0.71 -14.65
N ASP A 276 -7.93 -0.85 -15.80
CA ASP A 276 -9.33 -0.49 -16.04
C ASP A 276 -9.68 0.98 -15.77
N GLY A 277 -9.31 1.87 -16.70
CA GLY A 277 -9.57 3.32 -16.64
C GLY A 277 -8.82 4.08 -15.53
N GLY A 278 -8.31 3.39 -14.50
CA GLY A 278 -7.52 3.97 -13.41
C GLY A 278 -6.21 4.61 -13.89
N HIS A 279 -5.53 3.99 -14.86
CA HIS A 279 -4.34 4.55 -15.50
C HIS A 279 -4.61 5.86 -16.27
N VAL A 280 -5.87 6.12 -16.65
CA VAL A 280 -6.26 7.35 -17.34
C VAL A 280 -6.48 8.49 -16.34
N LEU A 281 -6.98 8.16 -15.14
CA LEU A 281 -7.27 9.14 -14.10
C LEU A 281 -6.01 9.60 -13.36
N PHE A 282 -5.05 8.69 -13.15
CA PHE A 282 -3.83 8.96 -12.39
C PHE A 282 -2.58 8.80 -13.24
N ASP A 283 -1.74 9.82 -13.25
CA ASP A 283 -0.47 9.76 -13.97
C ASP A 283 0.60 9.05 -13.14
N GLN A 284 0.80 7.78 -13.49
CA GLN A 284 1.83 6.91 -12.97
C GLN A 284 3.14 6.99 -13.76
N LEU A 285 3.27 7.86 -14.78
CA LEU A 285 4.40 7.77 -15.73
C LEU A 285 5.74 8.20 -15.14
N ARG A 286 5.75 9.17 -14.21
CA ARG A 286 7.00 9.67 -13.62
C ARG A 286 7.73 8.50 -12.94
N GLY A 287 8.96 8.23 -13.34
CA GLY A 287 9.79 7.18 -12.75
C GLY A 287 9.32 5.74 -13.01
N MET A 288 8.24 5.52 -13.75
CA MET A 288 7.79 4.18 -14.11
C MET A 288 8.84 3.45 -14.95
N ASN A 289 8.99 2.14 -14.72
CA ASN A 289 9.91 1.28 -15.47
C ASN A 289 11.40 1.70 -15.40
N THR A 290 11.78 2.60 -14.48
CA THR A 290 13.18 3.01 -14.30
C THR A 290 13.92 2.14 -13.29
N PRO A 291 15.27 2.09 -13.33
CA PRO A 291 16.09 1.49 -12.27
C PRO A 291 16.01 2.29 -10.95
N PRO A 292 16.58 1.77 -9.84
CA PRO A 292 16.69 2.50 -8.60
C PRO A 292 17.69 3.66 -8.69
N THR A 293 17.37 4.78 -8.05
CA THR A 293 18.27 5.95 -7.93
C THR A 293 19.41 5.66 -6.96
N GLU A 294 20.53 6.39 -7.00
CA GLU A 294 21.59 6.22 -5.99
C GLU A 294 21.10 6.50 -4.57
N LEU A 295 20.17 7.47 -4.42
CA LEU A 295 19.44 7.68 -3.16
C LEU A 295 18.73 6.40 -2.71
N GLY A 296 17.90 5.80 -3.57
CA GLY A 296 17.19 4.56 -3.25
C GLY A 296 18.13 3.39 -2.94
N LYS A 297 19.21 3.22 -3.70
CA LYS A 297 20.25 2.21 -3.43
C LYS A 297 20.90 2.42 -2.07
N ARG A 298 21.03 3.68 -1.60
CA ARG A 298 21.50 3.96 -0.24
C ARG A 298 20.44 3.60 0.80
N ILE A 299 19.18 3.97 0.58
CA ILE A 299 18.08 3.66 1.50
C ILE A 299 17.90 2.14 1.70
N VAL A 300 18.00 1.35 0.64
CA VAL A 300 17.99 -0.13 0.71
C VAL A 300 19.06 -0.65 1.69
N ARG A 301 20.25 -0.05 1.70
CA ARG A 301 21.33 -0.42 2.64
C ARG A 301 20.97 -0.08 4.09
N GLU A 302 20.35 1.08 4.32
CA GLU A 302 19.96 1.53 5.67
C GLU A 302 18.79 0.68 6.24
N LEU A 303 17.88 0.20 5.39
CA LEU A 303 16.82 -0.73 5.78
C LEU A 303 17.37 -2.12 6.11
N LEU A 304 18.22 -2.66 5.23
CA LEU A 304 18.72 -4.03 5.32
C LEU A 304 19.86 -4.24 6.35
N THR A 305 20.56 -3.18 6.76
CA THR A 305 21.60 -3.32 7.79
C THR A 305 20.97 -3.63 9.15
N SER A 306 21.65 -4.44 9.96
CA SER A 306 21.31 -4.69 11.36
C SER A 306 22.15 -3.84 12.34
N LYS A 307 23.01 -2.95 11.82
CA LYS A 307 23.89 -2.10 12.63
C LYS A 307 23.15 -0.96 13.35
N ASN A 308 21.93 -0.64 12.92
CA ASN A 308 21.13 0.48 13.42
C ASN A 308 19.75 0.02 13.95
N GLY A 309 19.70 -1.19 14.52
CA GLY A 309 18.46 -1.84 14.96
C GLY A 309 18.05 -2.99 14.04
N ARG A 310 16.81 -3.48 14.21
CA ARG A 310 16.32 -4.63 13.45
C ARG A 310 16.32 -4.36 11.95
N ARG A 311 16.57 -5.41 11.17
CA ARG A 311 16.49 -5.35 9.72
C ARG A 311 15.04 -5.15 9.30
N ILE A 312 14.80 -4.23 8.37
CA ILE A 312 13.53 -4.12 7.67
C ILE A 312 13.74 -4.76 6.30
N LEU A 313 13.03 -5.86 6.02
CA LEU A 313 13.12 -6.58 4.75
C LEU A 313 12.42 -5.78 3.63
N LEU A 314 12.66 -6.14 2.37
CA LEU A 314 12.02 -5.49 1.23
C LEU A 314 11.08 -6.45 0.51
N GLY A 315 9.85 -5.97 0.32
CA GLY A 315 8.90 -6.56 -0.59
C GLY A 315 9.11 -6.03 -2.02
N SER A 316 8.99 -6.93 -2.99
CA SER A 316 9.29 -6.68 -4.42
C SER A 316 8.06 -6.37 -5.27
N LYS A 317 6.89 -6.30 -4.62
CA LYS A 317 5.67 -5.86 -5.28
C LYS A 317 5.79 -4.38 -5.65
N HIS A 318 5.11 -4.01 -6.73
CA HIS A 318 5.18 -2.71 -7.41
C HIS A 318 6.55 -2.26 -7.93
N MET A 319 7.68 -2.88 -7.60
CA MET A 319 8.96 -2.55 -8.22
C MET A 319 8.91 -2.69 -9.75
N SER A 320 9.60 -1.82 -10.47
CA SER A 320 9.87 -2.04 -11.90
C SER A 320 10.70 -3.32 -12.13
N ILE A 321 10.71 -3.83 -13.36
CA ILE A 321 11.57 -4.97 -13.72
C ILE A 321 13.05 -4.67 -13.46
N ASP A 322 13.52 -3.45 -13.76
CA ASP A 322 14.91 -3.05 -13.49
C ASP A 322 15.22 -2.98 -12.00
N THR A 323 14.31 -2.45 -11.19
CA THR A 323 14.46 -2.41 -9.74
C THR A 323 14.50 -3.82 -9.16
N ARG A 324 13.64 -4.74 -9.62
CA ARG A 324 13.68 -6.15 -9.21
C ARG A 324 14.99 -6.81 -9.56
N LYS A 325 15.45 -6.68 -10.81
CA LYS A 325 16.72 -7.25 -11.27
C LYS A 325 17.91 -6.76 -10.45
N TRP A 326 18.00 -5.44 -10.25
CA TRP A 326 19.04 -4.85 -9.42
C TRP A 326 18.98 -5.40 -7.98
N TYR A 327 17.79 -5.45 -7.39
CA TYR A 327 17.59 -5.90 -6.02
C TYR A 327 17.93 -7.38 -5.85
N TYR A 328 17.44 -8.24 -6.74
CA TYR A 328 17.72 -9.68 -6.70
C TYR A 328 19.21 -9.97 -6.91
N GLY A 329 19.87 -9.28 -7.84
CA GLY A 329 21.32 -9.36 -8.01
C GLY A 329 22.07 -8.97 -6.73
N ARG A 330 21.64 -7.89 -6.07
CA ARG A 330 22.22 -7.42 -4.80
C ARG A 330 22.06 -8.44 -3.68
N ILE A 331 20.86 -9.03 -3.52
CA ILE A 331 20.56 -10.04 -2.50
C ILE A 331 21.30 -11.34 -2.79
N GLY A 332 21.32 -11.79 -4.05
CA GLY A 332 22.10 -12.97 -4.46
C GLY A 332 23.58 -12.82 -4.12
N ALA A 333 24.18 -11.67 -4.46
CA ALA A 333 25.57 -11.37 -4.09
C ALA A 333 25.78 -11.30 -2.58
N HIS A 334 24.82 -10.74 -1.81
CA HIS A 334 24.90 -10.72 -0.35
C HIS A 334 24.81 -12.12 0.26
N ASN A 335 23.97 -12.99 -0.29
CA ASN A 335 23.67 -14.32 0.26
C ASN A 335 24.69 -15.38 -0.17
N LYS A 336 25.50 -15.14 -1.21
CA LYS A 336 26.53 -16.07 -1.69
C LYS A 336 27.48 -16.46 -0.55
N GLY A 337 27.62 -17.77 -0.32
CA GLY A 337 28.49 -18.33 0.72
C GLY A 337 28.01 -18.14 2.16
N LYS A 338 26.81 -17.59 2.40
CA LYS A 338 26.24 -17.46 3.75
C LYS A 338 25.39 -18.65 4.15
N PRO A 339 25.38 -19.04 5.43
CA PRO A 339 24.43 -20.02 5.94
C PRO A 339 23.00 -19.48 5.86
N ASP A 340 22.01 -20.36 5.74
CA ASP A 340 20.60 -20.00 5.53
C ASP A 340 20.07 -19.02 6.57
N ALA A 341 20.41 -19.21 7.85
CA ALA A 341 20.04 -18.31 8.94
C ALA A 341 20.57 -16.86 8.80
N LYS A 342 21.55 -16.62 7.91
CA LYS A 342 22.10 -15.28 7.64
C LYS A 342 21.71 -14.75 6.25
N LYS A 343 20.98 -15.53 5.44
CA LYS A 343 20.49 -15.08 4.13
C LYS A 343 19.34 -14.09 4.31
N ILE A 344 19.25 -13.14 3.39
CA ILE A 344 18.13 -12.21 3.27
C ILE A 344 17.13 -12.81 2.27
N PRO A 345 15.87 -13.07 2.65
CA PRO A 345 14.86 -13.55 1.72
C PRO A 345 14.35 -12.41 0.81
N VAL A 346 13.79 -12.79 -0.34
CA VAL A 346 12.96 -11.89 -1.16
C VAL A 346 11.50 -12.09 -0.77
N ILE A 347 10.77 -11.00 -0.56
CA ILE A 347 9.35 -11.03 -0.21
C ILE A 347 8.50 -10.61 -1.42
N GLY A 348 7.44 -11.38 -1.69
CA GLY A 348 6.36 -11.03 -2.60
C GLY A 348 5.04 -11.14 -1.83
N SER A 349 4.65 -10.07 -1.14
CA SER A 349 3.54 -10.07 -0.18
C SER A 349 2.17 -10.28 -0.84
N HIS A 350 1.97 -9.69 -2.02
CA HIS A 350 0.71 -9.77 -2.79
C HIS A 350 0.97 -9.78 -4.31
N VAL A 351 1.66 -10.84 -4.75
CA VAL A 351 2.02 -11.09 -6.16
C VAL A 351 1.33 -12.36 -6.67
N ALA A 352 1.16 -12.46 -7.98
CA ALA A 352 0.66 -13.66 -8.66
C ALA A 352 1.57 -14.00 -9.85
N VAL A 353 1.49 -15.24 -10.32
CA VAL A 353 2.20 -15.68 -11.53
C VAL A 353 1.49 -15.11 -12.76
N ASN A 354 2.24 -14.50 -13.67
CA ASN A 354 1.68 -13.83 -14.87
C ASN A 354 1.78 -14.67 -16.16
N GLY A 355 2.29 -15.91 -16.08
CA GLY A 355 2.44 -16.81 -17.23
C GLY A 355 3.54 -16.43 -18.24
N ILE A 356 4.34 -15.39 -17.97
CA ILE A 356 5.41 -14.95 -18.89
C ILE A 356 6.72 -15.68 -18.55
N GLY A 357 7.27 -16.41 -19.51
CA GLY A 357 8.44 -17.27 -19.30
C GLY A 357 9.75 -16.54 -18.95
N LYS A 358 9.85 -15.23 -19.18
CA LYS A 358 11.04 -14.43 -18.86
C LYS A 358 10.68 -13.09 -18.23
N MET A 359 11.42 -12.69 -17.20
CA MET A 359 11.20 -11.44 -16.48
C MET A 359 11.32 -10.20 -17.39
N ASP A 360 12.27 -10.19 -18.34
CA ASP A 360 12.40 -9.06 -19.29
C ASP A 360 11.21 -8.92 -20.22
N ALA A 361 10.59 -10.04 -20.62
CA ALA A 361 9.39 -10.01 -21.45
C ALA A 361 8.19 -9.39 -20.70
N SER A 362 8.23 -9.33 -19.37
CA SER A 362 7.22 -8.65 -18.55
C SER A 362 7.36 -7.12 -18.55
N ARG A 363 8.34 -6.52 -19.25
CA ARG A 363 8.40 -5.05 -19.40
C ARG A 363 7.28 -4.51 -20.26
N ASN A 364 6.96 -5.24 -21.33
CA ASN A 364 5.97 -4.84 -22.34
C ASN A 364 4.53 -4.88 -21.79
N THR A 365 4.32 -5.50 -20.63
CA THR A 365 2.99 -5.59 -19.98
C THR A 365 2.68 -4.42 -19.07
N ASN A 366 3.62 -3.48 -18.91
CA ASN A 366 3.40 -2.23 -18.19
C ASN A 366 2.93 -1.10 -19.15
N ASP A 367 2.46 -1.48 -20.35
CA ASP A 367 1.68 -0.59 -21.22
C ASP A 367 0.21 -0.60 -20.77
N PRO A 368 -0.44 0.57 -20.61
CA PRO A 368 -1.80 0.63 -20.11
C PRO A 368 -2.82 -0.13 -20.97
N ASN A 369 -2.66 -0.11 -22.30
CA ASN A 369 -3.61 -0.76 -23.21
C ASN A 369 -3.47 -2.29 -23.15
N GLU A 370 -2.22 -2.77 -23.10
CA GLU A 370 -1.91 -4.20 -22.98
C GLU A 370 -2.41 -4.76 -21.64
N MET A 371 -2.30 -3.98 -20.56
CA MET A 371 -2.82 -4.35 -19.25
C MET A 371 -4.34 -4.42 -19.23
N ASP A 372 -5.05 -3.43 -19.78
CA ASP A 372 -6.51 -3.45 -19.86
C ASP A 372 -7.01 -4.63 -20.70
N LYS A 373 -6.34 -4.92 -21.82
CA LYS A 373 -6.63 -6.11 -22.63
C LYS A 373 -6.53 -7.40 -21.80
N ARG A 374 -5.43 -7.58 -21.07
CA ARG A 374 -5.22 -8.77 -20.22
C ARG A 374 -6.19 -8.84 -19.05
N TYR A 375 -6.54 -7.70 -18.45
CA TYR A 375 -7.54 -7.63 -17.40
C TYR A 375 -8.90 -8.12 -17.91
N ASN A 376 -9.32 -7.62 -19.07
CA ASN A 376 -10.57 -8.04 -19.72
C ASN A 376 -10.53 -9.53 -20.14
N GLU A 377 -9.41 -10.01 -20.65
CA GLU A 377 -9.22 -11.44 -20.97
C GLU A 377 -9.25 -12.31 -19.71
N SER A 378 -8.77 -11.80 -18.56
CA SER A 378 -8.75 -12.56 -17.31
C SER A 378 -10.14 -12.87 -16.76
N ASP A 379 -11.14 -12.03 -17.04
CA ASP A 379 -12.54 -12.31 -16.67
C ASP A 379 -13.08 -13.57 -17.36
N SER A 380 -12.52 -13.97 -18.50
CA SER A 380 -12.89 -15.21 -19.20
C SER A 380 -12.17 -16.46 -18.68
N LEU A 381 -11.11 -16.32 -17.87
CA LEU A 381 -10.35 -17.46 -17.33
C LEU A 381 -10.99 -18.09 -16.09
N PHE A 382 -11.94 -17.39 -15.46
CA PHE A 382 -12.60 -17.81 -14.22
C PHE A 382 -14.12 -18.02 -14.37
N ASN A 383 -14.65 -17.93 -15.59
CA ASN A 383 -15.99 -18.36 -15.96
C ASN A 383 -15.87 -19.63 -16.80
#